data_AF-F9T129-F1
#
_entry.id   AF-F9T129-F1
#
_cell.length_a   1.000
_cell.length_b   1.000
_cell.length_c   1.000
_cell.angle_alpha   90.00
_cell.angle_beta   90.00
_cell.angle_gamma   90.00
#
_symmetry.space_group_name_H-M   'P 1'
#
loop_
_entity.id
_entity.type
_entity.pdbx_description
1 polymer ?
#
loop_
_entity_poly.entity_id
_entity_poly.type
_entity_poly.pdbx_seq_one_letter_code
_entity_poly.pdbx_strand_id
1 'polypeptide(L)'
;MEVAEKLNICRLSDLSPYQGRGALIDGEQVAVFYIPNQGVFAIQNWDPIGKAYVLCRGIVGDINGELCVASPLYKQHFNLSSGVCVEEPTIKLTVYPVEVEQGVVTLSL
;
A
#
# COMPACT_ATOMS: atom_id res chain seq x y z
N MET A 1 -3.41 26.24 -0.93
CA MET A 1 -3.69 24.97 -0.24
C MET A 1 -4.52 24.15 -1.21
N GLU A 2 -3.87 23.32 -2.01
CA GLU A 2 -4.56 22.43 -2.94
C GLU A 2 -5.34 21.41 -2.12
N VAL A 3 -6.65 21.35 -2.32
CA VAL A 3 -7.48 20.30 -1.73
C VAL A 3 -7.22 19.06 -2.57
N ALA A 4 -6.39 18.14 -2.08
CA ALA A 4 -6.20 16.86 -2.73
C ALA A 4 -7.57 16.17 -2.86
N GLU A 5 -7.94 15.80 -4.08
CA GLU A 5 -9.22 15.16 -4.37
C GLU A 5 -9.25 13.78 -3.72
N LYS A 6 -10.22 13.55 -2.84
CA LYS A 6 -10.42 12.26 -2.17
C LYS A 6 -11.25 11.35 -3.06
N LEU A 7 -10.68 10.20 -3.40
CA LEU A 7 -11.32 9.21 -4.26
C LEU A 7 -11.79 8.03 -3.42
N ASN A 8 -13.08 7.72 -3.52
CA ASN A 8 -13.67 6.54 -2.87
C ASN A 8 -13.21 5.27 -3.59
N ILE A 9 -12.53 4.37 -2.88
CA ILE A 9 -11.95 3.16 -3.50
C ILE A 9 -12.73 1.89 -3.19
N CYS A 10 -13.10 1.65 -1.93
CA CYS A 10 -13.89 0.48 -1.52
C CYS A 10 -14.48 0.68 -0.11
N ARG A 11 -15.24 -0.31 0.37
CA ARG A 11 -15.58 -0.39 1.80
C ARG A 11 -14.47 -1.09 2.56
N LEU A 12 -14.28 -0.73 3.83
CA LEU A 12 -13.36 -1.42 4.73
C LEU A 12 -13.66 -2.92 4.82
N SER A 13 -14.94 -3.31 4.75
CA SER A 13 -15.40 -4.70 4.75
C SER A 13 -14.91 -5.52 3.55
N ASP A 14 -14.49 -4.87 2.47
CA ASP A 14 -13.99 -5.55 1.27
C ASP A 14 -12.50 -5.91 1.41
N LEU A 15 -11.82 -5.32 2.41
CA LEU A 15 -10.42 -5.56 2.71
C LEU A 15 -10.26 -6.69 3.73
N SER A 16 -9.56 -7.75 3.33
CA SER A 16 -9.17 -8.81 4.26
C SER A 16 -7.94 -8.39 5.05
N PRO A 17 -7.89 -8.61 6.39
CA PRO A 17 -6.72 -8.29 7.20
C PRO A 17 -5.43 -8.87 6.62
N TYR A 18 -4.37 -8.06 6.57
CA TYR A 18 -3.02 -8.41 6.14
C TYR A 18 -2.89 -8.90 4.68
N GLN A 19 -3.96 -8.82 3.89
CA GLN A 19 -3.94 -9.17 2.47
C GLN A 19 -4.04 -7.92 1.63
N GLY A 20 -3.13 -7.80 0.65
CA GLY A 20 -3.21 -6.71 -0.30
C GLY A 20 -4.38 -6.88 -1.27
N ARG A 21 -4.92 -5.75 -1.71
CA ARG A 21 -5.87 -5.64 -2.82
C ARG A 21 -5.35 -4.61 -3.82
N GLY A 22 -5.44 -4.94 -5.10
CA GLY A 22 -5.15 -3.98 -6.16
C GLY A 22 -6.36 -3.09 -6.41
N ALA A 23 -6.13 -1.78 -6.52
CA ALA A 23 -7.09 -0.80 -6.99
C ALA A 23 -6.53 -0.09 -8.24
N LEU A 24 -7.41 0.32 -9.15
CA LEU A 24 -7.07 1.13 -10.30
C LEU A 24 -7.76 2.49 -10.15
N ILE A 25 -6.97 3.56 -10.06
CA ILE A 25 -7.44 4.91 -9.76
C ILE A 25 -6.82 5.84 -10.80
N ASP A 26 -7.64 6.44 -11.66
CA ASP A 26 -7.19 7.33 -12.74
C ASP A 26 -6.05 6.77 -13.61
N GLY A 27 -6.02 5.45 -13.79
CA GLY A 27 -4.99 4.73 -14.55
C GLY A 27 -3.78 4.28 -13.72
N GLU A 28 -3.64 4.74 -12.48
CA GLU A 28 -2.61 4.32 -11.54
C GLU A 28 -3.03 3.06 -10.77
N GLN A 29 -2.12 2.10 -10.67
CA GLN A 29 -2.36 0.88 -9.89
C GLN A 29 -1.82 1.03 -8.48
N VAL A 30 -2.70 0.85 -7.50
CA VAL A 30 -2.42 0.99 -6.08
C VAL A 30 -2.61 -0.35 -5.38
N ALA A 31 -1.70 -0.69 -4.46
CA ALA A 31 -1.85 -1.81 -3.54
C ALA A 31 -2.32 -1.29 -2.18
N VAL A 32 -3.47 -1.77 -1.73
CA VAL A 32 -4.14 -1.36 -0.49
C VAL A 32 -4.08 -2.51 0.51
N PHE A 33 -3.69 -2.22 1.76
CA PHE A 33 -3.55 -3.18 2.84
C PHE A 33 -4.33 -2.71 4.06
N TYR A 34 -5.17 -3.59 4.62
CA TYR A 34 -5.81 -3.35 5.91
C TYR A 34 -5.06 -4.07 7.03
N ILE A 35 -4.69 -3.31 8.05
CA ILE A 35 -3.89 -3.76 9.19
C ILE A 35 -4.71 -3.50 10.45
N PRO A 36 -5.29 -4.53 11.08
CA PRO A 36 -6.05 -4.40 12.30
C PRO A 36 -5.32 -3.56 13.36
N ASN A 37 -6.04 -2.62 13.98
CA ASN A 37 -5.55 -1.69 14.99
C ASN A 37 -4.51 -0.64 14.51
N GLN A 38 -4.05 -0.69 13.26
CA GLN A 38 -3.13 0.32 12.69
C GLN A 38 -3.79 1.15 11.58
N GLY A 39 -4.73 0.58 10.83
CA GLY A 39 -5.48 1.29 9.79
C GLY A 39 -5.31 0.69 8.40
N VAL A 40 -5.49 1.52 7.38
CA VAL A 40 -5.35 1.14 5.97
C VAL A 40 -4.16 1.88 5.37
N PHE A 41 -3.33 1.15 4.64
CA PHE A 41 -2.15 1.66 3.97
C PHE A 41 -2.28 1.47 2.47
N ALA A 42 -1.77 2.43 1.69
CA ALA A 42 -1.77 2.35 0.24
C ALA A 42 -0.41 2.75 -0.33
N ILE A 43 0.09 1.93 -1.25
CA ILE A 43 1.36 2.13 -1.95
C ILE A 43 1.15 1.90 -3.45
N GLN A 44 2.08 2.34 -4.30
CA GLN A 44 2.06 1.91 -5.70
C GLN A 44 2.07 0.37 -5.80
N ASN A 45 1.34 -0.21 -6.74
CA ASN A 45 1.32 -1.66 -6.95
C ASN A 45 2.54 -2.17 -7.75
N TRP A 46 3.21 -1.26 -8.47
CA TRP A 46 4.40 -1.55 -9.26
C TRP A 46 5.62 -1.79 -8.37
N ASP A 47 6.22 -2.97 -8.49
CA ASP A 47 7.52 -3.29 -7.91
C ASP A 47 8.64 -2.65 -8.77
N PRO A 48 9.39 -1.67 -8.24
CA PRO A 48 10.44 -0.98 -9.00
C PRO A 48 11.67 -1.86 -9.25
N ILE A 49 11.85 -2.96 -8.52
CA ILE A 49 12.98 -3.89 -8.67
C ILE A 49 12.59 -5.01 -9.62
N GLY A 50 11.45 -5.65 -9.35
CA GLY A 50 10.93 -6.75 -10.15
C GLY A 50 10.25 -6.34 -11.47
N LYS A 51 9.96 -5.04 -11.64
CA LYS A 51 9.32 -4.45 -12.82
C LYS A 51 7.98 -5.11 -13.18
N ALA A 52 7.11 -5.28 -12.18
CA ALA A 52 5.77 -5.81 -12.38
C ALA A 52 4.75 -5.28 -11.35
N TYR A 53 3.47 -5.30 -11.70
CA TYR A 53 2.37 -4.94 -10.79
C TYR A 53 1.99 -6.11 -9.88
N VAL A 54 2.72 -6.27 -8.77
CA VAL A 54 2.62 -7.46 -7.92
C VAL A 54 2.57 -7.17 -6.42
N LEU A 55 2.80 -5.93 -5.97
CA LEU A 55 2.97 -5.65 -4.55
C LEU A 55 1.72 -5.96 -3.73
N CYS A 56 0.52 -5.81 -4.29
CA CYS A 56 -0.74 -6.21 -3.65
C CYS A 56 -0.82 -7.72 -3.34
N ARG A 57 0.06 -8.54 -3.92
CA ARG A 57 0.16 -9.98 -3.66
C ARG A 57 1.28 -10.32 -2.67
N GLY A 58 1.98 -9.31 -2.16
CA GLY A 58 3.05 -9.46 -1.19
C GLY A 58 2.54 -9.90 0.17
N ILE A 59 3.43 -10.55 0.92
CA ILE A 59 3.16 -10.97 2.30
C ILE A 59 3.51 -9.80 3.22
N VAL A 60 2.54 -9.38 4.04
CA VAL A 60 2.77 -8.37 5.07
C VAL A 60 3.48 -9.01 6.27
N GLY A 61 4.44 -8.30 6.84
CA GLY A 61 5.18 -8.73 8.02
C GLY A 61 5.75 -7.54 8.79
N ASP A 62 6.41 -7.87 9.91
CA ASP A 62 7.15 -6.92 10.73
C ASP A 62 8.65 -7.19 10.58
N ILE A 63 9.43 -6.13 10.41
CA ILE A 63 10.90 -6.19 10.42
C ILE A 63 11.40 -5.16 11.41
N ASN A 64 11.86 -5.64 12.57
CA ASN A 64 12.39 -4.79 13.64
C ASN A 64 11.41 -3.69 14.09
N GLY A 65 10.11 -3.98 14.09
CA GLY A 65 9.05 -3.03 14.45
C GLY A 65 8.50 -2.21 13.28
N GLU A 66 9.07 -2.37 12.08
CA GLU A 66 8.58 -1.70 10.87
C GLU A 66 7.62 -2.61 10.10
N LEU A 67 6.41 -2.11 9.84
CA LEU A 67 5.42 -2.82 9.07
C LEU A 67 5.76 -2.78 7.57
N CYS A 68 6.01 -3.94 6.99
CA CYS A 68 6.50 -4.08 5.63
C CYS A 68 5.66 -5.06 4.81
N VAL A 69 5.74 -4.92 3.48
CA VAL A 69 5.30 -5.94 2.53
C VAL A 69 6.50 -6.50 1.77
N ALA A 70 6.64 -7.82 1.73
CA ALA A 70 7.66 -8.50 0.95
C ALA A 70 7.20 -8.62 -0.51
N SER A 71 8.02 -8.18 -1.48
CA SER A 71 7.74 -8.40 -2.90
C SER A 71 7.59 -9.89 -3.21
N PRO A 72 6.53 -10.30 -3.93
CA PRO A 72 6.37 -11.68 -4.39
C PRO A 72 7.47 -12.16 -5.33
N LEU A 73 8.26 -11.25 -5.92
CA LEU A 73 9.31 -11.58 -6.87
C LEU A 73 10.61 -11.88 -6.10
N TYR A 74 11.36 -10.83 -5.78
CA TYR A 74 12.70 -10.96 -5.22
C TYR A 74 12.78 -10.74 -3.70
N LYS A 75 11.64 -10.66 -3.01
CA LYS A 75 11.50 -10.67 -1.54
C LYS A 75 12.10 -9.45 -0.82
N GLN A 76 12.38 -8.35 -1.52
CA GLN A 76 12.67 -7.09 -0.85
C GLN A 76 11.46 -6.63 -0.06
N HIS A 77 11.72 -5.96 1.05
CA HIS A 77 10.69 -5.53 1.97
C HIS A 77 10.50 -4.03 1.86
N PHE A 78 9.26 -3.63 1.58
CA PHE A 78 8.90 -2.22 1.48
C PHE A 78 8.04 -1.84 2.67
N ASN A 79 8.45 -0.81 3.39
CA ASN A 79 7.68 -0.27 4.51
C ASN A 79 6.34 0.30 4.02
N LEU A 80 5.22 -0.08 4.65
CA LEU A 80 3.88 0.35 4.23
C LEU A 80 3.59 1.82 4.54
N SER A 81 4.25 2.41 5.53
CA SER A 81 4.07 3.79 5.96
C SER A 81 4.99 4.76 5.19
N SER A 82 6.26 4.39 5.03
CA SER A 82 7.27 5.24 4.40
C SER A 82 7.51 4.90 2.93
N GLY A 83 7.19 3.69 2.48
CA GLY A 83 7.48 3.19 1.13
C GLY A 83 8.95 2.79 0.92
N VAL A 84 9.82 2.99 1.91
CA VAL A 84 11.26 2.73 1.78
C VAL A 84 11.52 1.22 1.72
N CYS A 85 12.39 0.80 0.81
CA CYS A 85 12.93 -0.55 0.76
C CYS A 85 13.95 -0.75 1.88
N VAL A 86 13.79 -1.80 2.69
CA VAL A 86 14.65 -2.09 3.84
C VAL A 86 16.07 -2.45 3.39
N GLU A 87 16.20 -3.27 2.35
CA GLU A 87 17.49 -3.73 1.84
C GLU A 87 18.22 -2.66 1.03
N GLU A 88 17.49 -1.79 0.34
CA GLU A 88 18.03 -0.74 -0.53
C GLU A 88 17.33 0.61 -0.26
N PRO A 89 17.76 1.37 0.76
CA PRO A 89 17.07 2.60 1.19
C PRO A 89 16.98 3.72 0.15
N THR A 90 17.73 3.63 -0.95
CA THR A 90 17.64 4.53 -2.10
C THR A 90 16.40 4.27 -2.96
N ILE A 91 15.77 3.10 -2.83
CA ILE A 91 14.55 2.71 -3.52
C ILE A 91 13.36 2.97 -2.60
N LYS A 92 12.38 3.69 -3.11
CA LYS A 92 11.18 4.07 -2.38
C LYS A 92 9.95 3.96 -3.28
N LEU A 93 8.88 3.43 -2.71
CA LEU A 93 7.55 3.41 -3.31
C LEU A 93 6.82 4.73 -3.06
N THR A 94 5.95 5.12 -3.98
CA THR A 94 4.91 6.11 -3.68
C THR A 94 3.97 5.53 -2.62
N VAL A 95 3.72 6.31 -1.57
CA VAL A 95 2.73 6.05 -0.52
C VAL A 95 1.61 7.06 -0.69
N TYR A 96 0.37 6.58 -0.68
CA TYR A 96 -0.81 7.42 -0.84
C TYR A 96 -1.48 7.66 0.51
N PRO A 97 -1.87 8.90 0.84
CA PRO A 97 -2.70 9.19 1.99
C PRO A 97 -4.03 8.44 1.91
N VAL A 98 -4.38 7.75 3.00
CA VAL A 98 -5.64 7.01 3.11
C VAL A 98 -6.39 7.49 4.33
N GLU A 99 -7.70 7.63 4.18
CA GLU A 99 -8.62 7.88 5.28
C GLU A 99 -9.74 6.85 5.26
N VAL A 100 -10.30 6.58 6.44
CA VAL A 100 -11.44 5.67 6.60
C VAL A 100 -12.53 6.39 7.38
N GLU A 101 -13.60 6.76 6.69
CA GLU A 101 -14.76 7.44 7.28
C GLU A 101 -16.01 6.61 7.08
N GLN A 102 -16.72 6.31 8.17
CA GLN A 102 -17.97 5.53 8.15
C GLN A 102 -17.85 4.18 7.39
N GLY A 103 -16.66 3.57 7.42
CA GLY A 103 -16.37 2.31 6.73
C GLY A 103 -16.10 2.44 5.23
N VAL A 104 -16.01 3.65 4.69
CA VAL A 104 -15.54 3.94 3.33
C VAL A 104 -14.06 4.26 3.38
N VAL A 105 -13.29 3.62 2.52
CA VAL A 105 -11.86 3.90 2.34
C VAL A 105 -11.70 4.92 1.21
N THR A 106 -11.01 6.01 1.49
CA THR A 106 -10.71 7.07 0.52
C THR A 106 -9.21 7.26 0.37
N LEU A 107 -8.77 7.58 -0.84
CA LEU A 107 -7.37 7.81 -1.16
C LEU A 107 -7.18 9.18 -1.82
N SER A 108 -6.06 9.84 -1.52
CA SER A 108 -5.63 11.07 -2.21
C SER A 108 -4.40 10.79 -3.08
N LEU A 109 -4.41 11.27 -4.32
CA LEU A 109 -3.29 11.17 -5.25
C LEU A 109 -2.32 12.36 -5.10
#